data_AF-A0A645FTG9-F1
#
_entry.id   AF-A0A645FTG9-F1
#
_cell.length_a   1.000
_cell.length_b   1.000
_cell.length_c   1.000
_cell.angle_alpha   90.00
_cell.angle_beta   90.00
_cell.angle_gamma   90.00
#
_symmetry.space_group_name_H-M   'P 1'
#
loop_
_entity.id
_entity.type
_entity.pdbx_description
1 polymer ?
#
loop_
_entity_poly.entity_id
_entity_poly.type
_entity_poly.pdbx_seq_one_letter_code
_entity_poly.pdbx_strand_id
1 'polypeptide(L)' 'MQSLVGSCQEVFFEEARDGGVEGYTGTYARVWAAGEPTHAGGIYQVKIRQAEGGRLLASIME' A
#
# COMPACT_ATOMS: atom_id res chain seq x y z
N MET A 1 -2.90 4.22 12.39
CA MET A 1 -2.30 4.56 11.08
C MET A 1 -0.94 5.22 11.21
N GLN A 2 -0.80 6.35 11.91
CA GLN A 2 0.52 7.01 12.07
C GLN A 2 1.58 6.08 12.65
N SER A 3 1.19 5.18 13.56
CA SER A 3 2.06 4.15 14.16
C SER A 3 2.64 3.13 13.17
N LEU A 4 2.08 3.02 11.96
CA LEU A 4 2.56 2.12 10.91
C LEU A 4 3.64 2.78 10.04
N VAL A 5 3.85 4.09 10.14
CA VAL A 5 4.90 4.78 9.38
C VAL A 5 6.28 4.22 9.77
N GLY A 6 7.04 3.80 8.76
CA GLY A 6 8.34 3.15 8.97
C GLY A 6 8.25 1.65 9.24
N SER A 7 7.05 1.03 9.28
CA SER A 7 6.93 -0.43 9.32
C SER A 7 6.91 -1.03 7.90
N CYS A 8 7.21 -2.33 7.81
CA CYS A 8 6.87 -3.13 6.63
C CYS A 8 5.52 -3.79 6.87
N GLN A 9 4.65 -3.79 5.85
CA GLN A 9 3.33 -4.38 5.92
C GLN A 9 3.09 -5.25 4.69
N GLU A 10 2.37 -6.35 4.90
CA GLU A 10 1.76 -7.09 3.81
C GLU A 10 0.49 -6.37 3.37
N VAL A 11 0.35 -6.16 2.07
CA VAL A 11 -0.79 -5.47 1.46
C VAL A 11 -1.30 -6.27 0.28
N PHE A 12 -2.61 -6.50 0.26
CA PHE A 12 -3.31 -6.97 -0.93
C PHE A 12 -3.74 -5.74 -1.75
N PHE A 13 -3.21 -5.60 -2.96
CA PHE A 13 -3.62 -4.54 -3.88
C PHE A 13 -4.82 -4.98 -4.69
N GLU A 14 -5.94 -4.28 -4.56
CA GLU A 14 -7.21 -4.64 -5.20
C GLU A 14 -7.33 -4.07 -6.61
N GLU A 15 -6.85 -2.83 -6.79
CA GLU A 15 -7.01 -2.11 -8.05
C GLU A 15 -5.81 -1.23 -8.38
N ALA A 16 -5.61 -1.01 -9.68
CA ALA A 16 -4.67 -0.03 -10.21
C ALA A 16 -5.42 1.28 -10.52
N ARG A 17 -4.93 2.39 -9.98
CA ARG A 17 -5.58 3.70 -10.11
C ARG A 17 -4.59 4.84 -9.92
N ASP A 18 -4.82 5.94 -10.66
CA ASP A 18 -4.09 7.21 -10.50
C ASP A 18 -2.56 7.05 -10.58
N GLY A 19 -2.08 6.17 -11.46
CA GLY A 19 -0.65 5.92 -11.67
C GLY A 19 0.01 5.04 -10.59
N GLY A 20 -0.77 4.35 -9.76
CA GLY A 20 -0.28 3.39 -8.79
C GLY A 20 -1.31 2.29 -8.51
N VAL A 21 -1.17 1.65 -7.35
CA VAL A 21 -2.08 0.61 -6.87
C VAL A 21 -2.60 0.93 -5.48
N GLU A 22 -3.86 0.59 -5.23
CA GLU A 22 -4.51 0.72 -3.94
C GLU A 22 -4.93 -0.62 -3.38
N GLY A 23 -4.84 -0.73 -2.06
CA GLY A 23 -5.07 -1.97 -1.35
C GLY A 23 -5.22 -1.79 0.14
N TYR A 24 -5.24 -2.91 0.85
CA TYR A 24 -5.44 -2.93 2.29
C TYR A 24 -4.41 -3.83 2.98
N THR A 25 -3.97 -3.40 4.15
CA THR A 25 -3.29 -4.29 5.10
C THR A 25 -4.27 -5.31 5.66
N GLY A 26 -3.76 -6.37 6.32
CA GLY A 26 -4.59 -7.33 7.06
C GLY A 26 -5.41 -6.71 8.22
N THR A 27 -5.16 -5.45 8.57
CA THR A 27 -5.94 -4.68 9.56
C THR A 27 -6.86 -3.65 8.91
N TYR A 28 -7.12 -3.78 7.61
CA TYR A 28 -7.99 -2.90 6.82
C TYR A 28 -7.52 -1.43 6.78
N ALA A 29 -6.21 -1.18 6.92
CA ALA A 29 -5.67 0.15 6.66
C ALA A 29 -5.47 0.32 5.15
N ARG A 30 -6.06 1.36 4.56
CA ARG A 30 -5.93 1.67 3.14
C ARG A 30 -4.50 2.09 2.82
N VAL A 31 -3.93 1.52 1.75
CA VAL A 31 -2.57 1.79 1.29
C VAL A 31 -2.61 2.15 -0.19
N TRP A 32 -1.87 3.20 -0.56
CA TRP A 32 -1.53 3.52 -1.93
C TRP A 32 -0.02 3.37 -2.12
N ALA A 33 0.39 2.75 -3.22
CA ALA A 33 1.81 2.65 -3.59
C ALA A 33 1.97 2.94 -5.09
N ALA A 34 3.07 3.61 -5.45
CA ALA A 34 3.48 3.68 -6.85
C ALA A 34 3.88 2.28 -7.33
N GLY A 35 3.35 1.87 -8.49
CA GLY A 35 3.58 0.53 -9.05
C GLY A 35 2.78 0.29 -10.33
N GLU A 36 3.17 -0.76 -11.06
CA GLU A 36 2.53 -1.17 -12.31
C GLU A 36 1.14 -1.78 -12.08
N PRO A 37 0.21 -1.70 -13.06
CA PRO A 37 -1.11 -2.31 -12.95
C PRO A 37 -1.12 -3.82 -12.68
N THR A 38 -0.04 -4.51 -13.05
CA THR A 38 0.15 -5.95 -12.81
C THR A 38 0.28 -6.33 -11.33
N HIS A 39 0.50 -5.35 -10.44
CA HIS A 39 0.48 -5.60 -8.99
C HIS A 39 -0.95 -5.74 -8.44
N ALA A 40 -1.98 -5.31 -9.17
CA ALA A 40 -3.36 -5.48 -8.74
C ALA A 40 -3.76 -6.97 -8.76
N GLY A 41 -4.51 -7.40 -7.74
CA GLY A 41 -4.84 -8.79 -7.47
C GLY A 41 -3.74 -9.59 -6.77
N GLY A 42 -2.61 -8.96 -6.40
CA GLY A 42 -1.50 -9.60 -5.71
C GLY A 42 -1.29 -9.10 -4.28
N ILE A 43 -0.57 -9.91 -3.50
CA ILE A 43 -0.12 -9.58 -2.15
C ILE A 43 1.36 -9.23 -2.21
N TYR A 44 1.73 -8.06 -1.71
CA TYR A 44 3.11 -7.56 -1.73
C TYR A 44 3.53 -7.04 -0.36
N GLN A 45 4.81 -7.15 -0.07
CA GLN A 45 5.41 -6.46 1.06
C GLN A 45 5.73 -5.02 0.68
N VAL A 46 5.31 -4.09 1.52
CA VAL A 46 5.51 -2.65 1.29
C VAL A 46 6.14 -1.99 2.49
N LYS A 47 6.94 -0.95 2.25
CA LYS A 47 7.43 -0.06 3.30
C LYS A 47 6.50 1.13 3.42
N ILE A 48 5.84 1.30 4.56
CA ILE A 48 5.00 2.47 4.81
C ILE A 48 5.89 3.70 5.01
N ARG A 49 5.67 4.74 4.20
CA ARG A 49 6.46 5.98 4.20
C ARG A 49 5.77 7.11 4.94
N GLN A 50 4.45 7.19 4.81
CA GLN A 50 3.66 8.30 5.34
C GLN A 50 2.22 7.85 5.60
N ALA A 51 1.53 8.54 6.51
CA ALA A 51 0.08 8.48 6.66
C ALA A 51 -0.48 9.87 6.34
N GLU A 52 -1.46 9.94 5.44
CA GLU A 52 -2.08 11.19 5.01
C GLU A 52 -3.51 10.94 4.52
N GLY A 53 -4.44 11.83 4.84
CA GLY A 53 -5.78 11.84 4.21
C GLY A 53 -6.58 10.54 4.40
N GLY A 54 -6.37 9.80 5.49
CA GLY A 54 -7.06 8.52 5.73
C GLY A 54 -6.48 7.30 5.00
N ARG A 55 -5.33 7.44 4.33
CA ARG A 55 -4.56 6.33 3.75
C ARG A 55 -3.10 6.34 4.18
N LEU A 56 -2.41 5.26 3.89
CA LEU A 56 -0.96 5.12 4.00
C LEU A 56 -0.35 5.22 2.60
N LEU A 57 0.78 5.92 2.50
CA LEU A 57 1.60 5.93 1.29
C LEU A 57 2.77 4.97 1.50
N ALA A 58 3.02 4.10 0.53
CA ALA A 58 4.03 3.06 0.64
C ALA A 58 4.88 2.89 -0.62
N SER A 59 6.02 2.22 -0.47
CA SER A 59 6.84 1.72 -1.57
C SER A 59 6.74 0.21 -1.59
N ILE A 60 6.43 -0.38 -2.75
CA ILE A 60 6.51 -1.84 -2.96
C ILE A 60 7.98 -2.25 -2.79
N MET A 61 8.23 -3.36 -2.10
CA MET A 61 9.55 -3.96 -1.98
C MET A 61 9.62 -5.16 -2.93
N GLU A 62 10.65 -5.20 -3.77
CA GLU A 62 10.98 -6.33 -4.65
C GLU A 62 11.58 -7.51 -3.87
#